data_AF-A0A356U912-F1
#
_entry.id   AF-A0A356U912-F1
#
_cell.length_a   1.000
_cell.length_b   1.000
_cell.length_c   1.000
_cell.angle_alpha   90.00
_cell.angle_beta   90.00
_cell.angle_gamma   90.00
#
_symmetry.space_group_name_H-M   'P 1'
#
loop_
_entity.id
_entity.type
_entity.pdbx_description
1 polymer ?
#
loop_
_entity_poly.entity_id
_entity_poly.type
_entity_poly.pdbx_seq_one_letter_code
_entity_poly.pdbx_strand_id
1 'polypeptide(L)'
;MADLRGLVVGVSNYTVIKANNLPFCRNDITAIKEALVSGLKMKTENIIICGETGFVNRKDFINGLVNLSSCSMSEDTVIFYFSGHGTTQVSGHHLVFSDATMSTQAIIDFLDKIKAKNKIIILDCCMSGNFTINQSGTFNIDQTVEEFAGKGYAVLASSNAVQYSYGHPDKLISLFTSFLCDVLQDKYIIKKGKKSLYDITRLVSLYLEIWNKRNPLRQQQPIFRASMGGTIFFNVEEYIPYYRKRIYEENERYVIYDVEPLHSSMAKRYATKVILKEPFSFDEIADISIEIKEKIRSVEVYPNEKSQSRWLNKPANIIWIYCGRDEDDIVNGNYICRTTWVDETQDKEWWYRLDKNSFINKDIHFNIHTYYETLKSFTLENTVDKQMLISQTKEVMSQLITLAEEIIALYNELKNDSITEDVLLQNMDILIPKIDKAYYKETVIGIAPNELHNWQQGCSALAGTIHDLTLFYNKKYITQRTSKNRKDCMEITIQRYYSDLEKMIEFEKEISTII
;
A
#
# COMPACT_ATOMS: atom_id res chain seq x y z
N MET A 1 8.91 -18.60 10.19
CA MET A 1 8.98 -17.13 10.00
C MET A 1 9.47 -16.87 8.59
N ALA A 2 8.87 -15.91 7.89
CA ALA A 2 9.37 -15.45 6.60
C ALA A 2 10.77 -14.85 6.79
N ASP A 3 11.77 -15.35 6.07
CA ASP A 3 13.11 -14.78 6.05
C ASP A 3 13.38 -14.08 4.71
N LEU A 4 14.29 -13.11 4.75
CA LEU A 4 14.92 -12.55 3.56
C LEU A 4 16.12 -13.41 3.16
N ARG A 5 16.19 -13.85 1.90
CA ARG A 5 17.32 -14.61 1.34
C ARG A 5 17.89 -13.93 0.11
N GLY A 6 19.21 -13.91 0.00
CA GLY A 6 19.92 -13.17 -1.04
C GLY A 6 20.89 -14.05 -1.83
N LEU A 7 20.95 -13.86 -3.15
CA LEU A 7 22.08 -14.26 -3.97
C LEU A 7 22.63 -13.02 -4.67
N VAL A 8 23.84 -12.61 -4.30
CA VAL A 8 24.51 -11.41 -4.81
C VAL A 8 25.70 -11.85 -5.65
N VAL A 9 25.64 -11.54 -6.94
CA VAL A 9 26.61 -11.96 -7.94
C VAL A 9 27.28 -10.74 -8.57
N GLY A 10 28.61 -10.70 -8.58
CA GLY A 10 29.36 -9.67 -9.28
C GLY A 10 30.54 -10.26 -10.03
N VAL A 11 30.61 -10.02 -11.33
CA VAL A 11 31.63 -10.61 -12.18
C VAL A 11 32.60 -9.51 -12.63
N SER A 12 33.84 -9.55 -12.16
CA SER A 12 34.85 -8.53 -12.44
C SER A 12 35.92 -8.99 -13.44
N ASN A 13 36.20 -10.29 -13.51
CA ASN A 13 37.26 -10.87 -14.32
C ASN A 13 36.67 -11.67 -15.49
N TYR A 14 36.99 -11.24 -16.71
CA TYR A 14 36.56 -11.81 -17.98
C TYR A 14 37.74 -12.23 -18.87
N THR A 15 38.93 -12.38 -18.27
CA THR A 15 40.17 -12.68 -19.00
C THR A 15 40.05 -13.97 -19.84
N VAL A 16 39.34 -14.98 -19.32
CA VAL A 16 39.14 -16.29 -20.00
C VAL A 16 38.38 -16.14 -21.32
N ILE A 17 37.37 -15.27 -21.36
CA ILE A 17 36.58 -14.99 -22.58
C ILE A 17 37.10 -13.79 -23.39
N LYS A 18 38.26 -13.23 -23.01
CA LYS A 18 38.91 -12.08 -23.66
C LYS A 18 38.05 -10.81 -23.75
N ALA A 19 37.18 -10.59 -22.76
CA ALA A 19 36.42 -9.34 -22.62
C ALA A 19 37.06 -8.41 -21.58
N ASN A 20 36.64 -7.14 -21.58
CA ASN A 20 37.16 -6.13 -20.65
C ASN A 20 36.76 -6.46 -19.21
N ASN A 21 37.70 -6.34 -18.26
CA ASN A 21 37.43 -6.52 -16.84
C ASN A 21 36.63 -5.33 -16.27
N LEU A 22 35.74 -5.61 -15.32
CA LEU A 22 34.91 -4.63 -14.60
C LEU A 22 35.27 -4.64 -13.11
N PRO A 23 36.39 -4.01 -12.70
CA PRO A 23 36.91 -4.14 -11.33
C PRO A 23 36.00 -3.55 -10.24
N PHE A 24 34.97 -2.79 -10.61
CA PHE A 24 33.99 -2.22 -9.68
C PHE A 24 32.90 -3.22 -9.25
N CYS A 25 32.63 -4.29 -10.02
CA CYS A 25 31.56 -5.25 -9.69
C CYS A 25 31.79 -5.96 -8.35
N ARG A 26 33.06 -6.19 -7.95
CA ARG A 26 33.37 -6.71 -6.60
C ARG A 26 33.00 -5.73 -5.48
N ASN A 27 33.08 -4.43 -5.74
CA ASN A 27 32.71 -3.39 -4.78
C ASN A 27 31.18 -3.27 -4.73
N ASP A 28 30.49 -3.47 -5.86
CA ASP A 28 29.03 -3.53 -5.92
C ASP A 28 28.48 -4.65 -5.01
N ILE A 29 29.09 -5.85 -5.05
CA ILE A 29 28.72 -6.97 -4.18
C ILE A 29 28.78 -6.54 -2.71
N THR A 30 29.90 -5.92 -2.29
CA THR A 30 30.10 -5.48 -0.91
C THR A 30 29.05 -4.44 -0.51
N ALA A 31 28.80 -3.45 -1.37
CA ALA A 31 27.85 -2.39 -1.12
C ALA A 31 26.41 -2.92 -1.04
N ILE A 32 26.02 -3.83 -1.92
CA ILE A 32 24.68 -4.45 -1.91
C ILE A 32 24.50 -5.33 -0.68
N LYS A 33 25.51 -6.14 -0.32
CA LYS A 33 25.47 -6.93 0.91
C LYS A 33 25.22 -6.03 2.13
N GLU A 34 25.96 -4.93 2.24
CA GLU A 34 25.78 -3.97 3.33
C GLU A 34 24.39 -3.31 3.30
N ALA A 35 23.91 -2.89 2.13
CA ALA A 35 22.59 -2.27 1.98
C ALA A 35 21.42 -3.23 2.30
N LEU A 36 21.54 -4.52 1.93
CA LEU A 36 20.54 -5.54 2.28
C LEU A 36 20.51 -5.80 3.78
N VAL A 37 21.68 -5.87 4.44
CA VAL A 37 21.77 -6.09 5.89
C VAL A 37 21.29 -4.86 6.67
N SER A 38 21.82 -3.68 6.38
CA SER A 38 21.54 -2.46 7.14
C SER A 38 20.16 -1.88 6.83
N GLY A 39 19.80 -1.87 5.54
CA GLY A 39 18.64 -1.20 4.98
C GLY A 39 17.37 -2.05 4.94
N LEU A 40 17.50 -3.37 4.72
CA LEU A 40 16.36 -4.32 4.70
C LEU A 40 16.36 -5.32 5.87
N LYS A 41 17.35 -5.26 6.78
CA LYS A 41 17.49 -6.18 7.92
C LYS A 41 17.63 -7.66 7.51
N MET A 42 18.20 -7.92 6.32
CA MET A 42 18.52 -9.28 5.90
C MET A 42 19.66 -9.84 6.77
N LYS A 43 19.49 -11.07 7.28
CA LYS A 43 20.54 -11.75 8.05
C LYS A 43 21.73 -12.08 7.15
N THR A 44 22.96 -11.90 7.65
CA THR A 44 24.17 -12.08 6.82
C THR A 44 24.32 -13.53 6.35
N GLU A 45 23.95 -14.50 7.18
CA GLU A 45 23.95 -15.93 6.89
C GLU A 45 22.95 -16.33 5.79
N ASN A 46 21.96 -15.47 5.50
CA ASN A 46 21.00 -15.70 4.42
C ASN A 46 21.47 -15.12 3.07
N ILE A 47 22.67 -14.55 3.00
CA ILE A 47 23.24 -13.94 1.78
C ILE A 47 24.32 -14.85 1.21
N ILE A 48 24.05 -15.43 0.05
CA ILE A 48 25.02 -16.15 -0.76
C ILE A 48 25.74 -15.13 -1.65
N ILE A 49 27.07 -15.11 -1.61
CA ILE A 49 27.90 -14.24 -2.44
C ILE A 49 28.61 -15.07 -3.51
N CYS A 50 28.57 -14.61 -4.77
CA CYS A 50 29.41 -15.13 -5.84
C CYS A 50 30.23 -13.99 -6.47
N GLY A 51 31.56 -14.12 -6.43
CA GLY A 51 32.47 -13.16 -7.09
C GLY A 51 33.34 -12.32 -6.17
N GLU A 52 33.57 -12.73 -4.92
CA GLU A 52 34.51 -12.04 -4.01
C GLU A 52 35.93 -11.95 -4.60
N THR A 53 36.36 -12.99 -5.34
CA THR A 53 37.64 -13.01 -6.06
C THR A 53 37.58 -12.29 -7.42
N GLY A 54 36.42 -11.75 -7.79
CA GLY A 54 36.11 -11.17 -9.09
C GLY A 54 35.85 -12.18 -10.20
N PHE A 55 36.14 -13.47 -10.01
CA PHE A 55 35.92 -14.53 -10.99
C PHE A 55 34.67 -15.34 -10.61
N VAL A 56 33.75 -15.51 -11.54
CA VAL A 56 32.53 -16.32 -11.38
C VAL A 56 32.35 -17.16 -12.63
N ASN A 57 32.58 -18.46 -12.53
CA ASN A 57 32.27 -19.37 -13.63
C ASN A 57 30.80 -19.81 -13.57
N ARG A 58 30.32 -20.37 -14.68
CA ARG A 58 28.94 -20.88 -14.80
C ARG A 58 28.59 -21.89 -13.72
N LYS A 59 29.53 -22.78 -13.36
CA LYS A 59 29.30 -23.84 -12.36
C LYS A 59 29.05 -23.24 -10.98
N ASP A 60 29.86 -22.25 -10.57
CA ASP A 60 29.75 -21.58 -9.28
C ASP A 60 28.42 -20.82 -9.18
N PHE A 61 28.03 -20.14 -10.25
CA PHE A 61 26.73 -19.46 -10.31
C PHE A 61 25.54 -20.43 -10.20
N ILE A 62 25.56 -21.54 -10.96
CA ILE A 62 24.51 -22.57 -10.88
C ILE A 62 24.44 -23.17 -9.48
N ASN A 63 25.58 -23.45 -8.85
CA ASN A 63 25.61 -23.93 -7.47
C ASN A 63 24.99 -22.92 -6.50
N GLY A 64 25.24 -21.62 -6.70
CA GLY A 64 24.61 -20.54 -5.94
C GLY A 64 23.08 -20.51 -6.10
N LEU A 65 22.57 -20.64 -7.33
CA LEU A 65 21.14 -20.72 -7.62
C LEU A 65 20.48 -21.94 -6.99
N VAL A 66 21.10 -23.11 -7.11
CA VAL A 66 20.59 -24.36 -6.52
C VAL A 66 20.57 -24.26 -4.99
N ASN A 67 21.62 -23.70 -4.39
CA ASN A 67 21.67 -23.47 -2.95
C ASN A 67 20.55 -22.53 -2.49
N LEU A 68 20.41 -21.37 -3.16
CA LEU A 68 19.33 -20.41 -2.89
C LEU A 68 17.95 -21.08 -2.96
N SER A 69 17.69 -21.84 -4.02
CA SER A 69 16.44 -22.58 -4.20
C SER A 69 16.21 -23.61 -3.09
N SER A 70 17.25 -24.34 -2.67
CA SER A 70 17.14 -25.39 -1.66
C SER A 70 16.89 -24.85 -0.25
N CYS A 71 17.40 -23.65 0.04
CA CYS A 71 17.23 -23.00 1.34
C CYS A 71 15.94 -22.19 1.46
N SER A 72 15.23 -21.93 0.35
CA SER A 72 14.05 -21.06 0.32
C SER A 72 12.76 -21.77 0.74
N MET A 73 11.99 -21.12 1.62
CA MET A 73 10.70 -21.58 2.13
C MET A 73 9.54 -20.81 1.52
N SER A 74 8.29 -21.28 1.67
CA SER A 74 7.11 -20.70 0.99
C SER A 74 6.79 -19.27 1.39
N GLU A 75 7.15 -18.84 2.60
CA GLU A 75 6.90 -17.47 3.07
C GLU A 75 8.10 -16.53 2.84
N ASP A 76 9.22 -17.04 2.35
CA ASP A 76 10.44 -16.25 2.19
C ASP A 76 10.31 -15.23 1.07
N THR A 77 11.13 -14.18 1.16
CA THR A 77 11.41 -13.24 0.07
C THR A 77 12.82 -13.50 -0.44
N VAL A 78 12.94 -13.80 -1.73
CA VAL A 78 14.24 -14.02 -2.38
C VAL A 78 14.66 -12.77 -3.15
N ILE A 79 15.90 -12.34 -2.96
CA ILE A 79 16.52 -11.24 -3.70
C ILE A 79 17.70 -11.79 -4.49
N PHE A 80 17.63 -11.69 -5.81
CA PHE A 80 18.75 -11.96 -6.70
C PHE A 80 19.30 -10.63 -7.20
N TYR A 81 20.61 -10.44 -7.08
CA TYR A 81 21.30 -9.27 -7.59
C TYR A 81 22.46 -9.71 -8.49
N PHE A 82 22.58 -9.09 -9.66
CA PHE A 82 23.67 -9.32 -10.60
C PHE A 82 24.34 -8.00 -11.01
N SER A 83 25.68 -7.94 -10.94
CA SER A 83 26.51 -6.88 -11.54
C SER A 83 27.55 -7.46 -12.50
N GLY A 84 27.60 -6.96 -13.72
CA GLY A 84 28.59 -7.37 -14.70
C GLY A 84 28.23 -6.97 -16.14
N HIS A 85 28.86 -7.65 -17.10
CA HIS A 85 28.52 -7.50 -18.52
C HIS A 85 27.17 -8.16 -18.84
N GLY A 86 26.42 -7.47 -19.70
CA GLY A 86 25.24 -7.98 -20.40
C GLY A 86 25.51 -7.95 -21.90
N THR A 87 24.96 -8.91 -22.64
CA THR A 87 25.09 -8.96 -24.09
C THR A 87 23.79 -9.42 -24.73
N THR A 88 23.49 -8.88 -25.92
CA THR A 88 22.33 -9.31 -26.71
C THR A 88 22.80 -10.30 -27.77
N GLN A 89 22.23 -11.50 -27.74
CA GLN A 89 22.42 -12.55 -28.75
C GLN A 89 21.12 -12.74 -29.54
N VAL A 90 21.16 -13.56 -30.60
CA VAL A 90 19.96 -13.88 -31.41
C VAL A 90 18.84 -14.49 -30.55
N SER A 91 19.20 -15.27 -29.54
CA SER A 91 18.28 -15.88 -28.56
C SER A 91 17.82 -14.93 -27.44
N GLY A 92 18.21 -13.66 -27.47
CA GLY A 92 17.84 -12.64 -26.48
C GLY A 92 18.99 -12.16 -25.60
N HIS A 93 18.66 -11.44 -24.53
CA HIS A 93 19.64 -10.90 -23.59
C HIS A 93 20.27 -11.99 -22.71
N HIS A 94 21.57 -11.88 -22.48
CA HIS A 94 22.37 -12.83 -21.71
C HIS A 94 23.23 -12.10 -20.67
N LEU A 95 23.31 -12.70 -19.47
CA LEU A 95 24.30 -12.34 -18.46
C LEU A 95 25.63 -13.00 -18.80
N VAL A 96 26.72 -12.25 -18.68
CA VAL A 96 28.08 -12.73 -19.01
C VAL A 96 28.82 -13.07 -17.71
N PHE A 97 29.30 -14.31 -17.66
CA PHE A 97 30.15 -14.86 -16.60
C PHE A 97 31.60 -14.94 -17.06
N SER A 98 32.50 -15.31 -16.16
CA SER A 98 33.94 -15.34 -16.47
C SER A 98 34.31 -16.34 -17.57
N ASP A 99 33.53 -17.41 -17.76
CA ASP A 99 33.80 -18.50 -18.71
C ASP A 99 32.62 -18.81 -19.67
N ALA A 100 31.49 -18.13 -19.52
CA ALA A 100 30.26 -18.46 -20.24
C ALA A 100 29.30 -17.27 -20.35
N THR A 101 28.24 -17.45 -21.13
CA THR A 101 27.06 -16.57 -21.14
C THR A 101 25.82 -17.40 -20.84
N MET A 102 24.82 -16.82 -20.19
CA MET A 102 23.55 -17.48 -19.88
C MET A 102 22.38 -16.57 -20.18
N SER A 103 21.31 -17.13 -20.74
CA SER A 103 20.09 -16.38 -21.05
C SER A 103 19.50 -15.76 -19.78
N THR A 104 19.26 -14.46 -19.83
CA THR A 104 18.61 -13.72 -18.74
C THR A 104 17.20 -14.24 -18.50
N GLN A 105 16.47 -14.56 -19.58
CA GLN A 105 15.12 -15.11 -19.46
C GLN A 105 15.14 -16.47 -18.74
N ALA A 106 16.07 -17.36 -19.09
CA ALA A 106 16.19 -18.67 -18.42
C ALA A 106 16.51 -18.53 -16.92
N ILE A 107 17.27 -17.51 -16.51
CA ILE A 107 17.56 -17.22 -15.10
C ILE A 107 16.29 -16.69 -14.41
N ILE A 108 15.56 -15.77 -15.03
CA ILE A 108 14.28 -15.27 -14.51
C ILE A 108 13.29 -16.41 -14.33
N ASP A 109 13.12 -17.28 -15.34
CA ASP A 109 12.20 -18.41 -15.30
C ASP A 109 12.58 -19.44 -14.22
N PHE A 110 13.87 -19.60 -13.94
CA PHE A 110 14.34 -20.43 -12.82
C PHE A 110 13.98 -19.79 -11.48
N LEU A 111 14.25 -18.49 -11.31
CA LEU A 111 13.96 -17.75 -10.09
C LEU A 111 12.45 -17.70 -9.80
N ASP A 112 11.61 -17.57 -10.83
CA ASP A 112 10.14 -17.62 -10.71
C ASP A 112 9.66 -18.96 -10.11
N LYS A 113 10.33 -20.07 -10.44
CA LYS A 113 10.01 -21.41 -9.92
C LYS A 113 10.48 -21.66 -8.49
N ILE A 114 11.25 -20.75 -7.89
CA ILE A 114 11.63 -20.88 -6.48
C ILE A 114 10.37 -20.75 -5.61
N LYS A 115 10.26 -21.66 -4.63
CA LYS A 115 9.11 -21.83 -3.72
C LYS A 115 8.72 -20.56 -2.94
N ALA A 116 9.65 -19.62 -2.76
CA ALA A 116 9.46 -18.36 -2.06
C ALA A 116 8.18 -17.62 -2.49
N LYS A 117 7.50 -17.00 -1.52
CA LYS A 117 6.28 -16.21 -1.74
C LYS A 117 6.55 -15.19 -2.81
N ASN A 118 7.70 -14.53 -2.71
CA ASN A 118 8.05 -13.46 -3.62
C ASN A 118 9.55 -13.35 -3.91
N LYS A 119 9.85 -12.84 -5.11
CA LYS A 119 11.19 -12.82 -5.69
C LYS A 119 11.49 -11.46 -6.32
N ILE A 120 12.68 -10.93 -6.07
CA ILE A 120 13.13 -9.64 -6.59
C ILE A 120 14.42 -9.86 -7.35
N ILE A 121 14.41 -9.56 -8.64
CA ILE A 121 15.50 -9.81 -9.56
C ILE A 121 16.06 -8.47 -9.97
N ILE A 122 17.30 -8.17 -9.57
CA ILE A 122 17.95 -6.88 -9.80
C ILE A 122 19.11 -7.10 -10.75
N LEU A 123 19.06 -6.45 -11.92
CA LEU A 123 20.00 -6.67 -13.01
C LEU A 123 20.78 -5.39 -13.32
N ASP A 124 22.04 -5.34 -12.90
CA ASP A 124 22.98 -4.27 -13.20
C ASP A 124 23.96 -4.67 -14.31
N CYS A 125 23.50 -4.50 -15.54
CA CYS A 125 24.27 -4.77 -16.74
C CYS A 125 23.70 -4.00 -17.94
N CYS A 126 24.51 -3.86 -18.99
CA CYS A 126 24.09 -3.21 -20.24
C CYS A 126 22.92 -3.96 -20.88
N MET A 127 21.95 -3.24 -21.45
CA MET A 127 20.79 -3.79 -22.18
C MET A 127 19.86 -4.66 -21.32
N SER A 128 19.98 -4.54 -19.99
CA SER A 128 19.31 -5.42 -19.00
C SER A 128 17.77 -5.40 -19.06
N GLY A 129 17.18 -4.39 -19.71
CA GLY A 129 15.73 -4.23 -19.88
C GLY A 129 15.11 -5.12 -20.97
N ASN A 130 15.93 -5.85 -21.74
CA ASN A 130 15.50 -6.76 -22.79
C ASN A 130 15.12 -8.15 -22.22
N PHE A 131 14.05 -8.18 -21.43
CA PHE A 131 13.45 -9.39 -20.86
C PHE A 131 11.93 -9.29 -20.89
N THR A 132 11.27 -10.44 -20.74
CA THR A 132 9.82 -10.54 -20.64
C THR A 132 9.43 -11.09 -19.27
N ILE A 133 8.23 -10.73 -18.83
CA ILE A 133 7.60 -11.34 -17.66
C ILE A 133 6.32 -12.04 -18.09
N ASN A 134 5.94 -13.07 -17.35
CA ASN A 134 4.60 -13.63 -17.47
C ASN A 134 3.61 -12.59 -16.93
N GLN A 135 2.47 -12.38 -17.61
CA GLN A 135 1.40 -11.61 -17.00
C GLN A 135 0.74 -12.48 -15.93
N SER A 136 1.00 -12.19 -14.67
CA SER A 136 0.31 -12.80 -13.53
C SER A 136 0.06 -11.74 -12.47
N GLY A 137 -1.19 -11.26 -12.44
CA GLY A 137 -1.75 -10.35 -11.43
C GLY A 137 -3.24 -10.60 -11.24
N THR A 138 -3.73 -11.76 -11.69
CA THR A 138 -5.14 -12.12 -11.61
C THR A 138 -5.47 -12.56 -10.19
N PHE A 139 -6.41 -11.87 -9.56
CA PHE A 139 -6.93 -12.24 -8.25
C PHE A 139 -8.02 -13.29 -8.43
N ASN A 140 -7.81 -14.51 -7.91
CA ASN A 140 -8.83 -15.55 -7.94
C ASN A 140 -9.83 -15.33 -6.79
N ILE A 141 -11.13 -15.55 -7.06
CA ILE A 141 -12.21 -15.46 -6.07
C ILE A 141 -11.99 -16.37 -4.85
N ASP A 142 -11.34 -17.52 -5.03
CA ASP A 142 -11.05 -18.49 -3.97
C ASP A 142 -9.79 -18.13 -3.17
N GLN A 143 -9.01 -17.16 -3.64
CA GLN A 143 -7.75 -16.73 -3.02
C GLN A 143 -8.02 -15.61 -2.01
N THR A 144 -7.30 -15.62 -0.88
CA THR A 144 -7.32 -14.48 0.05
C THR A 144 -6.43 -13.33 -0.45
N VAL A 145 -6.67 -12.12 0.05
CA VAL A 145 -5.77 -10.98 -0.23
C VAL A 145 -4.36 -11.25 0.26
N GLU A 146 -4.17 -11.99 1.37
CA GLU A 146 -2.84 -12.34 1.88
C GLU A 146 -2.07 -13.30 0.97
N GLU A 147 -2.78 -14.26 0.37
CA GLU A 147 -2.21 -15.22 -0.57
C GLU A 147 -1.87 -14.57 -1.92
N PHE A 148 -2.57 -13.50 -2.29
CA PHE A 148 -2.34 -12.77 -3.54
C PHE A 148 -1.29 -11.67 -3.40
N ALA A 149 -1.47 -10.79 -2.41
CA ALA A 149 -0.68 -9.59 -2.26
C ALA A 149 0.77 -9.94 -1.95
N GLY A 150 1.66 -9.33 -2.72
CA GLY A 150 3.08 -9.56 -2.62
C GLY A 150 3.54 -10.85 -3.28
N LYS A 151 2.67 -11.76 -3.76
CA LYS A 151 3.08 -13.09 -4.30
C LYS A 151 3.47 -13.00 -5.78
N GLY A 152 4.60 -13.61 -6.15
CA GLY A 152 5.10 -13.65 -7.52
C GLY A 152 6.54 -13.19 -7.64
N TYR A 153 6.87 -12.41 -8.68
CA TYR A 153 8.21 -11.85 -8.82
C TYR A 153 8.21 -10.47 -9.49
N ALA A 154 9.27 -9.70 -9.24
CA ALA A 154 9.53 -8.44 -9.89
C ALA A 154 10.97 -8.38 -10.39
N VAL A 155 11.19 -7.68 -11.51
CA VAL A 155 12.50 -7.46 -12.11
C VAL A 155 12.76 -5.96 -12.19
N LEU A 156 13.87 -5.53 -11.61
CA LEU A 156 14.41 -4.17 -11.71
C LEU A 156 15.73 -4.22 -12.47
N ALA A 157 15.71 -3.75 -13.71
CA ALA A 157 16.87 -3.67 -14.58
C ALA A 157 17.45 -2.25 -14.58
N SER A 158 18.77 -2.17 -14.60
CA SER A 158 19.54 -0.93 -14.50
C SER A 158 19.43 -0.04 -15.74
N SER A 159 19.14 -0.61 -16.91
CA SER A 159 19.13 0.06 -18.21
C SER A 159 18.05 -0.54 -19.12
N ASN A 160 17.57 0.23 -20.09
CA ASN A 160 16.62 -0.26 -21.09
C ASN A 160 17.29 -1.22 -22.11
N ALA A 161 16.51 -1.77 -23.04
CA ALA A 161 16.97 -2.80 -23.99
C ALA A 161 18.10 -2.36 -24.95
N VAL A 162 18.38 -1.06 -25.07
CA VAL A 162 19.36 -0.51 -26.03
C VAL A 162 20.44 0.38 -25.37
N GLN A 163 20.33 0.61 -24.06
CA GLN A 163 21.26 1.45 -23.30
C GLN A 163 22.35 0.64 -22.60
N TYR A 164 23.48 1.30 -22.35
CA TYR A 164 24.52 0.77 -21.47
C TYR A 164 24.18 1.02 -19.99
N SER A 165 24.76 0.21 -19.10
CA SER A 165 24.87 0.53 -17.67
C SER A 165 26.29 1.01 -17.37
N TYR A 166 26.43 2.06 -16.56
CA TYR A 166 27.70 2.76 -16.37
C TYR A 166 28.28 2.59 -14.96
N GLY A 167 29.61 2.64 -14.88
CA GLY A 167 30.32 2.91 -13.63
C GLY A 167 29.98 4.30 -13.09
N HIS A 168 29.90 4.47 -11.78
CA HIS A 168 29.73 5.79 -11.17
C HIS A 168 30.99 6.64 -11.46
N PRO A 169 30.87 7.93 -11.83
CA PRO A 169 32.03 8.77 -12.15
C PRO A 169 32.98 8.97 -10.96
N ASP A 170 32.41 9.17 -9.76
CA ASP A 170 33.17 9.56 -8.56
C ASP A 170 33.27 8.46 -7.49
N LYS A 171 32.67 7.28 -7.71
CA LYS A 171 32.64 6.18 -6.74
C LYS A 171 33.15 4.92 -7.41
N LEU A 172 33.80 4.04 -6.66
CA LEU A 172 34.34 2.77 -7.18
C LEU A 172 33.28 1.66 -7.32
N ILE A 173 32.04 2.02 -7.64
CA ILE A 173 30.88 1.14 -7.80
C ILE A 173 30.12 1.54 -9.07
N SER A 174 29.16 0.74 -9.51
CA SER A 174 28.28 1.14 -10.60
C SER A 174 27.37 2.32 -10.21
N LEU A 175 26.91 3.07 -11.21
CA LEU A 175 25.97 4.17 -11.01
C LEU A 175 24.64 3.69 -10.42
N PHE A 176 24.06 2.66 -11.04
CA PHE A 176 22.79 2.09 -10.61
C PHE A 176 22.88 1.53 -9.18
N THR A 177 23.96 0.78 -8.89
CA THR A 177 24.21 0.21 -7.56
C THR A 177 24.36 1.28 -6.51
N SER A 178 25.08 2.37 -6.81
CA SER A 178 25.18 3.50 -5.89
C SER A 178 23.79 4.00 -5.49
N PHE A 179 22.93 4.29 -6.45
CA PHE A 179 21.59 4.82 -6.17
C PHE A 179 20.71 3.79 -5.47
N LEU A 180 20.77 2.52 -5.88
CA LEU A 180 20.03 1.45 -5.21
C LEU A 180 20.46 1.32 -3.74
N CYS A 181 21.75 1.32 -3.43
CA CYS A 181 22.26 1.26 -2.07
C CYS A 181 21.84 2.47 -1.23
N ASP A 182 21.86 3.68 -1.81
CA ASP A 182 21.40 4.90 -1.14
C ASP A 182 19.89 4.78 -0.79
N VAL A 183 19.06 4.30 -1.73
CA VAL A 183 17.62 4.10 -1.53
C VAL A 183 17.31 3.00 -0.51
N LEU A 184 17.99 1.85 -0.60
CA LEU A 184 17.79 0.74 0.33
C LEU A 184 18.10 1.14 1.77
N GLN A 185 18.96 2.14 1.99
CA GLN A 185 19.32 2.66 3.31
C GLN A 185 18.52 3.91 3.72
N ASP A 186 17.75 4.51 2.82
CA ASP A 186 16.97 5.72 3.09
C ASP A 186 15.89 5.47 4.15
N LYS A 187 15.87 6.30 5.20
CA LYS A 187 14.88 6.22 6.28
C LYS A 187 13.58 6.95 5.97
N TYR A 188 13.58 7.89 5.03
CA TYR A 188 12.41 8.70 4.69
C TYR A 188 11.32 7.92 3.92
N ILE A 189 11.68 6.75 3.38
CA ILE A 189 10.72 5.83 2.75
C ILE A 189 10.15 4.79 3.73
N ILE A 190 10.54 4.83 5.01
CA ILE A 190 10.00 3.94 6.04
C ILE A 190 8.62 4.46 6.47
N LYS A 191 7.60 3.63 6.30
CA LYS A 191 6.21 3.90 6.69
C LYS A 191 5.73 2.78 7.60
N LYS A 192 5.31 3.12 8.83
CA LYS A 192 4.87 2.13 9.84
C LYS A 192 5.88 0.98 10.05
N GLY A 193 7.17 1.30 10.12
CA GLY A 193 8.26 0.32 10.30
C GLY A 193 8.62 -0.50 9.05
N LYS A 194 7.96 -0.24 7.90
CA LYS A 194 8.14 -0.99 6.67
C LYS A 194 8.68 -0.14 5.52
N LYS A 195 9.42 -0.77 4.60
CA LYS A 195 9.69 -0.24 3.25
C LYS A 195 8.87 -1.02 2.23
N SER A 196 8.38 -0.37 1.19
CA SER A 196 7.73 -1.06 0.07
C SER A 196 8.67 -1.16 -1.13
N LEU A 197 8.60 -2.25 -1.89
CA LEU A 197 9.32 -2.39 -3.16
C LEU A 197 8.94 -1.26 -4.13
N TYR A 198 7.66 -0.86 -4.14
CA TYR A 198 7.20 0.27 -4.93
C TYR A 198 7.90 1.60 -4.59
N ASP A 199 8.04 1.94 -3.31
CA ASP A 199 8.76 3.16 -2.90
C ASP A 199 10.25 3.09 -3.26
N ILE A 200 10.87 1.90 -3.14
CA ILE A 200 12.25 1.66 -3.53
C ILE A 200 12.43 1.89 -5.05
N THR A 201 11.62 1.25 -5.89
CA THR A 201 11.77 1.34 -7.35
C THR A 201 11.43 2.74 -7.86
N ARG A 202 10.43 3.40 -7.27
CA ARG A 202 10.08 4.80 -7.57
C ARG A 202 11.24 5.74 -7.25
N LEU A 203 11.89 5.60 -6.10
CA LEU A 203 12.99 6.49 -5.71
C LEU A 203 14.26 6.25 -6.53
N VAL A 204 14.59 4.99 -6.83
CA VAL A 204 15.68 4.65 -7.76
C VAL A 204 15.44 5.28 -9.14
N SER A 205 14.20 5.19 -9.65
CA SER A 205 13.82 5.80 -10.93
C SER A 205 13.97 7.32 -10.90
N LEU A 206 13.60 7.97 -9.79
CA LEU A 206 13.77 9.42 -9.62
C LEU A 206 15.24 9.84 -9.63
N TYR A 207 16.13 9.08 -8.96
CA TYR A 207 17.57 9.37 -8.95
C TYR A 207 18.17 9.25 -10.36
N LEU A 208 17.78 8.22 -11.12
CA LEU A 208 18.22 8.04 -12.49
C LEU A 208 17.62 9.09 -13.45
N GLU A 209 16.38 9.53 -13.24
CA GLU A 209 15.79 10.64 -14.01
C GLU A 209 16.60 11.93 -13.82
N ILE A 210 16.99 12.25 -12.58
CA ILE A 210 17.84 13.41 -12.27
C ILE A 210 19.22 13.25 -12.92
N TRP A 211 19.80 12.05 -12.86
CA TRP A 211 21.07 11.75 -13.54
C TRP A 211 20.97 11.95 -15.06
N ASN A 212 19.93 11.41 -15.70
CA ASN A 212 19.72 11.46 -17.14
C ASN A 212 19.56 12.89 -17.67
N LYS A 213 18.91 13.77 -16.88
CA LYS A 213 18.80 15.21 -17.19
C LYS A 213 20.15 15.92 -17.14
N ARG A 214 21.04 15.51 -16.22
CA ARG A 214 22.38 16.12 -16.05
C ARG A 214 23.43 15.52 -16.99
N ASN A 215 23.21 14.29 -17.48
CA ASN A 215 24.18 13.54 -18.26
C ASN A 215 23.58 12.98 -19.58
N PRO A 216 23.23 13.84 -20.57
CA PRO A 216 22.54 13.40 -21.79
C PRO A 216 23.28 12.35 -22.63
N LEU A 217 24.62 12.26 -22.50
CA LEU A 217 25.45 11.30 -23.24
C LEU A 217 25.66 9.96 -22.50
N ARG A 218 25.22 9.86 -21.24
CA ARG A 218 25.35 8.66 -20.39
C ARG A 218 24.03 8.36 -19.71
N GLN A 219 22.95 8.41 -20.49
CA GLN A 219 21.62 8.13 -20.00
C GLN A 219 21.45 6.65 -19.71
N GLN A 220 20.75 6.37 -18.63
CA GLN A 220 20.48 5.05 -18.11
C GLN A 220 19.06 5.04 -17.55
N GLN A 221 18.12 4.45 -18.30
CA GLN A 221 16.71 4.35 -17.94
C GLN A 221 16.46 3.00 -17.25
N PRO A 222 16.09 2.98 -15.96
CA PRO A 222 15.77 1.73 -15.30
C PRO A 222 14.46 1.17 -15.84
N ILE A 223 14.35 -0.16 -15.87
CA ILE A 223 13.15 -0.88 -16.28
C ILE A 223 12.62 -1.68 -15.11
N PHE A 224 11.34 -1.46 -14.76
CA PHE A 224 10.66 -2.21 -13.71
C PHE A 224 9.46 -2.95 -14.28
N ARG A 225 9.42 -4.27 -14.07
CA ARG A 225 8.27 -5.11 -14.43
C ARG A 225 7.96 -6.06 -13.29
N ALA A 226 6.68 -6.28 -13.02
CA ALA A 226 6.22 -7.12 -11.94
C ALA A 226 5.14 -8.09 -12.44
N SER A 227 5.31 -9.37 -12.07
CA SER A 227 4.36 -10.45 -12.24
C SER A 227 3.88 -10.86 -10.85
N MET A 228 3.18 -9.94 -10.18
CA MET A 228 2.68 -10.11 -8.82
C MET A 228 1.54 -9.13 -8.56
N GLY A 229 0.65 -9.48 -7.63
CA GLY A 229 -0.34 -8.57 -7.09
C GLY A 229 0.22 -7.69 -5.97
N GLY A 230 -0.21 -6.45 -5.87
CA GLY A 230 0.22 -5.52 -4.83
C GLY A 230 1.70 -5.14 -4.90
N THR A 231 2.32 -4.94 -3.72
CA THR A 231 3.77 -4.70 -3.57
C THR A 231 4.34 -5.61 -2.48
N ILE A 232 5.65 -5.79 -2.48
CA ILE A 232 6.38 -6.45 -1.37
C ILE A 232 6.65 -5.39 -0.29
N PHE A 233 6.45 -5.77 0.97
CA PHE A 233 6.81 -4.97 2.13
C PHE A 233 7.94 -5.63 2.93
N PHE A 234 8.91 -4.84 3.35
CA PHE A 234 10.04 -5.24 4.18
C PHE A 234 9.88 -4.66 5.57
N ASN A 235 9.81 -5.49 6.60
CA ASN A 235 9.86 -5.03 7.99
C ASN A 235 11.30 -4.64 8.32
N VAL A 236 11.57 -3.35 8.56
CA VAL A 236 12.93 -2.83 8.76
C VAL A 236 13.14 -2.19 10.12
N GLU A 237 12.06 -1.77 10.77
CA GLU A 237 12.05 -1.19 12.10
C GLU A 237 10.83 -1.70 12.87
N GLU A 238 10.95 -1.86 14.18
CA GLU A 238 9.81 -2.13 15.03
C GLU A 238 8.86 -0.93 14.99
N TYR A 239 7.59 -1.18 14.71
CA TYR A 239 6.55 -0.16 14.74
C TYR A 239 5.51 -0.56 15.75
N ILE A 240 5.35 0.28 16.76
CA ILE A 240 4.29 0.15 17.76
C ILE A 240 3.18 1.10 17.33
N PRO A 241 2.03 0.57 16.83
CA PRO A 241 0.91 1.42 16.47
C PRO A 241 0.41 2.20 17.68
N TYR A 242 -0.02 3.44 17.43
CA TYR A 242 -0.71 4.20 18.47
C TYR A 242 -2.12 3.64 18.65
N TYR A 243 -2.33 2.89 19.74
CA TYR A 243 -3.66 2.40 20.10
C TYR A 243 -4.40 3.46 20.89
N ARG A 244 -5.47 4.01 20.29
CA ARG A 244 -6.36 4.93 20.99
C ARG A 244 -7.02 4.18 22.16
N LYS A 245 -7.07 4.81 23.33
CA LYS A 245 -7.91 4.35 24.44
C LYS A 245 -9.37 4.41 23.99
N ARG A 246 -10.10 3.30 24.08
CA ARG A 246 -11.56 3.28 23.90
C ARG A 246 -12.23 3.44 25.27
N ILE A 247 -13.31 4.22 25.30
CA ILE A 247 -14.12 4.40 26.51
C ILE A 247 -15.45 3.75 26.24
N TYR A 248 -15.73 2.69 27.00
CA TYR A 248 -17.02 2.03 27.07
C TYR A 248 -17.51 2.10 28.50
N GLU A 249 -18.72 2.60 28.71
CA GLU A 249 -19.37 2.65 30.02
C GLU A 249 -20.85 2.36 29.87
N GLU A 250 -21.39 1.51 30.73
CA GLU A 250 -22.78 1.06 30.66
C GLU A 250 -23.46 1.24 32.02
N ASN A 251 -24.68 1.77 31.99
CA ASN A 251 -25.57 1.84 33.14
C ASN A 251 -27.00 1.45 32.74
N GLU A 252 -27.97 1.63 33.64
CA GLU A 252 -29.38 1.26 33.39
C GLU A 252 -30.07 2.12 32.32
N ARG A 253 -29.60 3.36 32.08
CA ARG A 253 -30.23 4.30 31.14
C ARG A 253 -29.56 4.32 29.76
N TYR A 254 -28.24 4.22 29.71
CA TYR A 254 -27.50 4.39 28.46
C TYR A 254 -26.17 3.63 28.46
N VAL A 255 -25.57 3.53 27.27
CA VAL A 255 -24.21 3.05 27.05
C VAL A 255 -23.42 4.13 26.33
N ILE A 256 -22.30 4.56 26.89
CA ILE A 256 -21.24 5.26 26.14
C ILE A 256 -20.53 4.17 25.36
N TYR A 257 -20.79 4.08 24.05
CA TYR A 257 -20.25 3.03 23.21
C TYR A 257 -18.82 3.35 22.75
N ASP A 258 -18.57 4.61 22.38
CA ASP A 258 -17.23 5.10 22.05
C ASP A 258 -17.11 6.62 22.26
N VAL A 259 -15.89 7.08 22.53
CA VAL A 259 -15.54 8.50 22.62
C VAL A 259 -14.44 8.79 21.59
N GLU A 260 -14.83 9.29 20.42
CA GLU A 260 -13.91 9.55 19.32
C GLU A 260 -13.26 10.93 19.45
N PRO A 261 -11.92 11.00 19.46
CA PRO A 261 -11.23 12.29 19.54
C PRO A 261 -11.15 12.96 18.18
N LEU A 262 -11.84 14.10 18.03
CA LEU A 262 -11.87 14.92 16.81
C LEU A 262 -11.14 16.26 17.00
N HIS A 263 -10.01 16.20 17.70
CA HIS A 263 -9.27 17.39 18.09
C HIS A 263 -8.75 18.16 16.87
N SER A 264 -8.78 19.49 16.98
CA SER A 264 -8.18 20.39 15.99
C SER A 264 -6.90 20.99 16.54
N SER A 265 -6.27 21.91 15.82
CA SER A 265 -5.22 22.76 16.40
C SER A 265 -5.79 23.72 17.46
N MET A 266 -7.05 24.15 17.33
CA MET A 266 -7.59 25.22 18.16
C MET A 266 -8.44 24.73 19.34
N ALA A 267 -8.95 23.51 19.30
CA ALA A 267 -9.85 22.98 20.33
C ALA A 267 -9.72 21.47 20.50
N LYS A 268 -9.83 21.00 21.75
CA LYS A 268 -10.01 19.59 22.13
C LYS A 268 -11.48 19.23 21.98
N ARG A 269 -11.77 18.25 21.12
CA ARG A 269 -13.14 17.91 20.72
C ARG A 269 -13.41 16.43 20.78
N TYR A 270 -14.61 16.05 21.19
CA TYR A 270 -15.07 14.66 21.23
C TYR A 270 -16.36 14.47 20.43
N ALA A 271 -16.45 13.37 19.71
CA ALA A 271 -17.69 12.80 19.21
C ALA A 271 -17.98 11.52 19.99
N THR A 272 -19.03 11.54 20.80
CA THR A 272 -19.40 10.45 21.68
C THR A 272 -20.61 9.73 21.13
N LYS A 273 -20.48 8.42 20.93
CA LYS A 273 -21.55 7.56 20.43
C LYS A 273 -22.25 6.92 21.62
N VAL A 274 -23.57 7.10 21.71
CA VAL A 274 -24.36 6.70 22.87
C VAL A 274 -25.56 5.88 22.45
N ILE A 275 -25.77 4.74 23.13
CA ILE A 275 -26.97 3.92 22.99
C ILE A 275 -27.91 4.26 24.14
N LEU A 276 -29.13 4.70 23.83
CA LEU A 276 -30.19 4.96 24.80
C LEU A 276 -31.03 3.70 24.98
N LYS A 277 -31.08 3.16 26.22
CA LYS A 277 -31.78 1.89 26.51
C LYS A 277 -33.30 2.02 26.50
N GLU A 278 -33.82 3.21 26.79
CA GLU A 278 -35.27 3.50 26.85
C GLU A 278 -35.62 4.71 25.98
N PRO A 279 -36.86 4.82 25.46
CA PRO A 279 -37.27 5.90 24.57
C PRO A 279 -37.46 7.21 25.37
N PHE A 280 -36.35 7.82 25.79
CA PHE A 280 -36.34 9.04 26.58
C PHE A 280 -36.88 10.24 25.80
N SER A 281 -37.56 11.13 26.52
CA SER A 281 -37.91 12.46 26.01
C SER A 281 -36.64 13.31 25.79
N PHE A 282 -36.73 14.34 24.96
CA PHE A 282 -35.59 15.25 24.75
C PHE A 282 -35.14 15.98 26.03
N ASP A 283 -36.02 16.13 27.01
CA ASP A 283 -35.65 16.71 28.30
C ASP A 283 -34.79 15.76 29.14
N GLU A 284 -35.11 14.47 29.12
CA GLU A 284 -34.32 13.42 29.76
C GLU A 284 -33.00 13.17 29.00
N ILE A 285 -33.01 13.25 27.66
CA ILE A 285 -31.78 13.17 26.85
C ILE A 285 -30.85 14.36 27.15
N ALA A 286 -31.40 15.55 27.45
CA ALA A 286 -30.60 16.69 27.87
C ALA A 286 -29.90 16.41 29.21
N ASP A 287 -30.61 15.82 30.19
CA ASP A 287 -29.99 15.42 31.47
C ASP A 287 -28.90 14.37 31.28
N ILE A 288 -29.16 13.34 30.46
CA ILE A 288 -28.18 12.32 30.10
C ILE A 288 -26.96 12.97 29.42
N SER A 289 -27.19 13.92 28.51
CA SER A 289 -26.10 14.62 27.81
C SER A 289 -25.23 15.44 28.76
N ILE A 290 -25.82 16.11 29.75
CA ILE A 290 -25.08 16.82 30.81
C ILE A 290 -24.24 15.84 31.62
N GLU A 291 -24.83 14.72 32.03
CA GLU A 291 -24.14 13.67 32.79
C GLU A 291 -22.93 13.12 32.02
N ILE A 292 -23.13 12.74 30.76
CA ILE A 292 -22.07 12.22 29.88
C ILE A 292 -20.98 13.26 29.68
N LYS A 293 -21.36 14.52 29.41
CA LYS A 293 -20.41 15.63 29.25
C LYS A 293 -19.52 15.77 30.49
N GLU A 294 -20.06 15.77 31.70
CA GLU A 294 -19.24 15.84 32.92
C GLU A 294 -18.27 14.66 33.06
N LYS A 295 -18.71 13.44 32.68
CA LYS A 295 -17.85 12.24 32.70
C LYS A 295 -16.70 12.33 31.70
N ILE A 296 -16.97 12.78 30.47
CA ILE A 296 -15.98 12.71 29.39
C ILE A 296 -15.14 13.97 29.21
N ARG A 297 -15.51 15.10 29.85
CA ARG A 297 -14.81 16.38 29.65
C ARG A 297 -13.31 16.31 29.95
N SER A 298 -12.92 15.51 30.93
CA SER A 298 -11.53 15.35 31.38
C SER A 298 -10.87 14.05 30.93
N VAL A 299 -11.51 13.27 30.06
CA VAL A 299 -10.92 12.01 29.59
C VAL A 299 -9.75 12.27 28.66
N GLU A 300 -8.82 11.32 28.66
CA GLU A 300 -7.56 11.41 27.93
C GLU A 300 -7.57 10.39 26.79
N VAL A 301 -8.25 10.75 25.70
CA VAL A 301 -8.37 9.95 24.48
C VAL A 301 -7.85 10.76 23.30
N TYR A 302 -6.99 10.16 22.49
CA TYR A 302 -6.28 10.87 21.41
C TYR A 302 -6.20 10.01 20.13
N PRO A 303 -6.14 10.64 18.95
CA PRO A 303 -5.99 9.93 17.69
C PRO A 303 -4.53 9.50 17.41
N ASN A 304 -3.55 10.17 18.01
CA ASN A 304 -2.12 9.90 17.84
C ASN A 304 -1.27 10.64 18.90
N GLU A 305 0.01 10.30 18.99
CA GLU A 305 0.98 10.90 19.92
C GLU A 305 1.07 12.42 19.82
N LYS A 306 1.10 12.97 18.60
CA LYS A 306 1.19 14.43 18.39
C LYS A 306 -0.01 15.15 19.01
N SER A 307 -1.20 14.57 18.83
CA SER A 307 -2.42 15.09 19.43
C SER A 307 -2.41 14.93 20.95
N GLN A 308 -1.93 13.80 21.47
CA GLN A 308 -1.76 13.58 22.91
C GLN A 308 -0.84 14.65 23.51
N SER A 309 0.36 14.87 22.97
CA SER A 309 1.28 15.90 23.48
C SER A 309 0.68 17.30 23.52
N ARG A 310 -0.22 17.63 22.57
CA ARG A 310 -0.87 18.95 22.50
C ARG A 310 -1.98 19.13 23.53
N TRP A 311 -2.74 18.07 23.79
CA TRP A 311 -4.03 18.10 24.46
C TRP A 311 -4.06 17.40 25.82
N LEU A 312 -2.93 16.80 26.23
CA LEU A 312 -2.75 16.18 27.54
C LEU A 312 -3.17 17.13 28.66
N ASN A 313 -3.96 16.62 29.60
CA ASN A 313 -4.44 17.35 30.79
C ASN A 313 -5.26 18.62 30.50
N LYS A 314 -5.73 18.80 29.26
CA LYS A 314 -6.67 19.89 28.90
C LYS A 314 -8.10 19.35 28.86
N PRO A 315 -9.09 20.07 29.36
CA PRO A 315 -10.49 19.66 29.21
C PRO A 315 -10.95 19.77 27.75
N ALA A 316 -11.99 19.03 27.39
CA ALA A 316 -12.68 19.19 26.12
C ALA A 316 -13.33 20.58 26.03
N ASN A 317 -13.20 21.22 24.88
CA ASN A 317 -13.86 22.48 24.55
C ASN A 317 -15.19 22.25 23.85
N ILE A 318 -15.31 21.14 23.09
CA ILE A 318 -16.50 20.81 22.31
C ILE A 318 -16.81 19.32 22.47
N ILE A 319 -18.06 19.01 22.76
CA ILE A 319 -18.55 17.64 22.87
C ILE A 319 -19.80 17.52 22.00
N TRP A 320 -19.76 16.57 21.05
CA TRP A 320 -20.94 16.09 20.35
C TRP A 320 -21.35 14.75 20.91
N ILE A 321 -22.63 14.56 21.20
CA ILE A 321 -23.19 13.27 21.62
C ILE A 321 -24.19 12.82 20.57
N TYR A 322 -23.94 11.67 19.96
CA TYR A 322 -24.77 11.05 18.94
C TYR A 322 -25.56 9.91 19.59
N CYS A 323 -26.89 10.05 19.64
CA CYS A 323 -27.77 9.12 20.36
C CYS A 323 -28.46 8.14 19.39
N GLY A 324 -28.19 6.85 19.52
CA GLY A 324 -28.89 5.73 18.87
C GLY A 324 -29.67 4.87 19.87
N ARG A 325 -30.36 3.82 19.39
CA ARG A 325 -31.15 2.87 20.19
C ARG A 325 -30.48 1.53 20.41
N ASP A 326 -29.59 1.15 19.50
CA ASP A 326 -28.87 -0.12 19.53
C ASP A 326 -27.53 -0.02 18.81
N GLU A 327 -26.80 -1.12 18.72
CA GLU A 327 -25.49 -1.16 18.07
C GLU A 327 -25.56 -0.91 16.56
N ASP A 328 -26.64 -1.33 15.88
CA ASP A 328 -26.80 -1.09 14.43
C ASP A 328 -26.80 0.40 14.11
N ASP A 329 -27.44 1.22 14.96
CA ASP A 329 -27.43 2.67 14.83
C ASP A 329 -26.03 3.25 14.98
N ILE A 330 -25.24 2.71 15.91
CA ILE A 330 -23.90 3.18 16.18
C ILE A 330 -22.95 2.83 15.03
N VAL A 331 -23.03 1.60 14.54
CA VAL A 331 -22.20 1.05 13.46
C VAL A 331 -22.51 1.74 12.13
N ASN A 332 -23.80 1.89 11.80
CA ASN A 332 -24.22 2.51 10.53
C ASN A 332 -24.31 4.05 10.58
N GLY A 333 -24.04 4.66 11.74
CA GLY A 333 -24.09 6.12 11.91
C GLY A 333 -25.49 6.72 11.80
N ASN A 334 -26.53 5.95 12.12
CA ASN A 334 -27.94 6.39 12.09
C ASN A 334 -28.42 6.77 13.49
N TYR A 335 -28.40 8.06 13.81
CA TYR A 335 -28.74 8.56 15.15
C TYR A 335 -30.09 9.25 15.18
N ILE A 336 -30.80 9.19 16.31
CA ILE A 336 -32.06 9.92 16.56
C ILE A 336 -31.80 11.43 16.59
N CYS A 337 -30.76 11.81 17.32
CA CYS A 337 -30.35 13.20 17.44
C CYS A 337 -28.86 13.29 17.75
N ARG A 338 -28.33 14.49 17.56
CA ARG A 338 -27.02 14.89 18.05
C ARG A 338 -27.20 16.04 19.03
N THR A 339 -26.57 15.95 20.19
CA THR A 339 -26.43 17.10 21.09
C THR A 339 -25.04 17.72 20.97
N THR A 340 -24.95 19.03 21.15
CA THR A 340 -23.70 19.79 21.09
C THR A 340 -23.56 20.61 22.36
N TRP A 341 -22.43 20.44 23.04
CA TRP A 341 -22.00 21.28 24.14
C TRP A 341 -20.67 21.94 23.79
N VAL A 342 -20.52 23.22 24.13
CA VAL A 342 -19.26 23.96 23.99
C VAL A 342 -18.94 24.72 25.28
N ASP A 343 -17.65 24.87 25.58
CA ASP A 343 -17.21 25.71 26.70
C ASP A 343 -17.24 27.21 26.38
N GLU A 344 -16.97 28.03 27.40
CA GLU A 344 -16.99 29.50 27.31
C GLU A 344 -15.95 30.09 26.35
N THR A 345 -14.95 29.30 25.92
CA THR A 345 -13.89 29.77 25.01
C THR A 345 -14.29 29.64 23.54
N GLN A 346 -15.41 28.97 23.25
CA GLN A 346 -15.90 28.75 21.89
C GLN A 346 -17.00 29.75 21.53
N ASP A 347 -17.16 30.00 20.22
CA ASP A 347 -18.24 30.83 19.69
C ASP A 347 -19.59 30.08 19.81
N LYS A 348 -20.28 30.30 20.92
CA LYS A 348 -21.55 29.65 21.22
C LYS A 348 -22.65 30.03 20.23
N GLU A 349 -22.66 31.27 19.73
CA GLU A 349 -23.63 31.69 18.71
C GLU A 349 -23.47 30.89 17.43
N TRP A 350 -22.22 30.67 16.97
CA TRP A 350 -21.93 29.84 15.80
C TRP A 350 -22.34 28.38 15.98
N TRP A 351 -22.00 27.79 17.13
CA TRP A 351 -22.22 26.36 17.39
C TRP A 351 -23.68 26.03 17.69
N TYR A 352 -24.42 26.97 18.30
CA TYR A 352 -25.82 26.77 18.72
C TYR A 352 -26.83 27.37 17.73
N ARG A 353 -26.41 27.61 16.48
CA ARG A 353 -27.32 28.11 15.45
C ARG A 353 -28.52 27.20 15.29
N LEU A 354 -29.69 27.83 15.23
CA LEU A 354 -30.96 27.15 15.09
C LEU A 354 -31.40 27.11 13.63
N ASP A 355 -31.76 25.91 13.20
CA ASP A 355 -32.55 25.56 12.03
C ASP A 355 -33.88 24.88 12.42
N LYS A 356 -34.67 24.50 11.42
CA LYS A 356 -36.00 23.87 11.58
C LYS A 356 -36.02 22.57 12.41
N ASN A 357 -34.89 21.88 12.55
CA ASN A 357 -34.74 20.59 13.21
C ASN A 357 -33.88 20.70 14.47
N SER A 358 -33.66 21.90 14.98
CA SER A 358 -32.77 22.13 16.12
C SER A 358 -33.41 23.06 17.14
N PHE A 359 -33.01 22.90 18.40
CA PHE A 359 -33.50 23.69 19.52
C PHE A 359 -32.47 23.66 20.64
N ILE A 360 -32.66 24.50 21.66
CA ILE A 360 -31.83 24.49 22.87
C ILE A 360 -32.69 24.01 24.03
N ASN A 361 -32.16 23.06 24.80
CA ASN A 361 -32.76 22.64 26.07
C ASN A 361 -31.66 22.47 27.13
N LYS A 362 -31.87 22.98 28.35
CA LYS A 362 -30.89 22.97 29.46
C LYS A 362 -29.48 23.40 29.04
N ASP A 363 -29.41 24.46 28.23
CA ASP A 363 -28.16 25.01 27.67
C ASP A 363 -27.36 24.05 26.76
N ILE A 364 -28.03 23.03 26.21
CA ILE A 364 -27.50 22.11 25.22
C ILE A 364 -28.22 22.34 23.90
N HIS A 365 -27.44 22.39 22.82
CA HIS A 365 -27.98 22.46 21.46
C HIS A 365 -28.33 21.05 20.96
N PHE A 366 -29.53 20.89 20.45
CA PHE A 366 -30.02 19.66 19.83
C PHE A 366 -30.12 19.83 18.32
N ASN A 367 -29.77 18.78 17.58
CA ASN A 367 -30.12 18.60 16.18
C ASN A 367 -30.84 17.26 16.03
N ILE A 368 -32.11 17.28 15.64
CA ILE A 368 -32.95 16.09 15.45
C ILE A 368 -32.76 15.58 14.02
N HIS A 369 -32.52 14.28 13.88
CA HIS A 369 -32.46 13.64 12.58
C HIS A 369 -33.84 13.08 12.20
N THR A 370 -34.63 13.89 11.50
CA THR A 370 -36.01 13.54 11.11
C THR A 370 -36.12 12.31 10.19
N TYR A 371 -35.00 11.87 9.62
CA TYR A 371 -34.91 10.70 8.75
C TYR A 371 -34.56 9.40 9.48
N TYR A 372 -34.36 9.43 10.80
CA TYR A 372 -33.87 8.30 11.59
C TYR A 372 -34.68 7.01 11.37
N GLU A 373 -36.01 7.09 11.51
CA GLU A 373 -36.89 5.91 11.34
C GLU A 373 -36.85 5.37 9.91
N THR A 374 -36.84 6.27 8.92
CA THR A 374 -36.76 5.86 7.50
C THR A 374 -35.46 5.15 7.19
N LEU A 375 -34.33 5.64 7.70
CA LEU A 375 -33.04 4.97 7.53
C LEU A 375 -32.96 3.67 8.33
N LYS A 376 -33.58 3.61 9.52
CA LYS A 376 -33.64 2.39 10.33
C LYS A 376 -34.36 1.26 9.58
N SER A 377 -35.56 1.55 9.05
CA SER A 377 -36.31 0.59 8.24
C SER A 377 -35.55 0.20 6.97
N PHE A 378 -34.96 1.17 6.28
CA PHE A 378 -34.15 0.91 5.08
C PHE A 378 -32.97 -0.01 5.37
N THR A 379 -32.22 0.23 6.45
CA THR A 379 -31.09 -0.61 6.86
C THR A 379 -31.55 -2.04 7.14
N LEU A 380 -32.63 -2.22 7.91
CA LEU A 380 -33.18 -3.54 8.22
C LEU A 380 -33.64 -4.30 6.97
N GLU A 381 -34.30 -3.61 6.03
CA GLU A 381 -34.82 -4.21 4.79
C GLU A 381 -33.72 -4.56 3.78
N ASN A 382 -32.57 -3.87 3.83
CA ASN A 382 -31.48 -4.02 2.85
C ASN A 382 -30.25 -4.70 3.44
N THR A 383 -30.26 -5.11 4.71
CA THR A 383 -29.17 -5.92 5.29
C THR A 383 -29.21 -7.33 4.70
N VAL A 384 -28.07 -7.78 4.18
CA VAL A 384 -27.96 -9.05 3.46
C VAL A 384 -27.40 -10.14 4.37
N ASP A 385 -27.74 -11.40 4.08
CA ASP A 385 -27.11 -12.55 4.71
C ASP A 385 -25.58 -12.54 4.57
N LYS A 386 -24.89 -12.97 5.62
CA LYS A 386 -23.42 -12.96 5.73
C LYS A 386 -22.74 -13.71 4.59
N GLN A 387 -23.18 -14.93 4.27
CA GLN A 387 -22.54 -15.76 3.25
C GLN A 387 -22.79 -15.20 1.85
N MET A 388 -24.00 -14.71 1.61
CA MET A 388 -24.35 -14.06 0.34
C MET A 388 -23.52 -12.79 0.12
N LEU A 389 -23.39 -11.94 1.15
CA LEU A 389 -22.57 -10.72 1.10
C LEU A 389 -21.11 -11.06 0.79
N ILE A 390 -20.52 -12.01 1.53
CA ILE A 390 -19.11 -12.41 1.34
C ILE A 390 -18.90 -12.90 -0.09
N SER A 391 -19.78 -13.76 -0.60
CA SER A 391 -19.69 -14.31 -1.95
C SER A 391 -19.75 -13.22 -3.02
N GLN A 392 -20.75 -12.33 -2.95
CA GLN A 392 -20.92 -11.25 -3.93
C GLN A 392 -19.75 -10.25 -3.90
N THR A 393 -19.34 -9.84 -2.71
CA THR A 393 -18.23 -8.91 -2.56
C THR A 393 -16.92 -9.54 -3.05
N LYS A 394 -16.64 -10.82 -2.76
CA LYS A 394 -15.45 -11.50 -3.31
C LYS A 394 -15.45 -11.57 -4.84
N GLU A 395 -16.60 -11.85 -5.46
CA GLU A 395 -16.72 -11.86 -6.92
C GLU A 395 -16.35 -10.51 -7.53
N VAL A 396 -16.89 -9.42 -6.97
CA VAL A 396 -16.65 -8.07 -7.46
C VAL A 396 -15.21 -7.62 -7.19
N MET A 397 -14.68 -7.89 -5.99
CA MET A 397 -13.31 -7.54 -5.63
C MET A 397 -12.29 -8.29 -6.48
N SER A 398 -12.54 -9.57 -6.81
CA SER A 398 -11.68 -10.33 -7.73
C SER A 398 -11.57 -9.68 -9.10
N GLN A 399 -12.68 -9.20 -9.65
CA GLN A 399 -12.71 -8.48 -10.92
C GLN A 399 -11.97 -7.14 -10.82
N LEU A 400 -12.27 -6.35 -9.80
CA LEU A 400 -11.68 -5.01 -9.61
C LEU A 400 -10.16 -5.08 -9.40
N ILE A 401 -9.69 -5.96 -8.50
CA ILE A 401 -8.26 -6.11 -8.20
C ILE A 401 -7.49 -6.56 -9.46
N THR A 402 -8.02 -7.52 -10.21
CA THR A 402 -7.41 -7.98 -11.46
C THR A 402 -7.27 -6.85 -12.49
N LEU A 403 -8.33 -6.04 -12.67
CA LEU A 403 -8.31 -4.90 -13.59
C LEU A 403 -7.36 -3.79 -13.13
N ALA A 404 -7.25 -3.58 -11.81
CA ALA A 404 -6.31 -2.62 -11.24
C ALA A 404 -4.85 -3.01 -11.54
N GLU A 405 -4.49 -4.29 -11.38
CA GLU A 405 -3.14 -4.77 -11.70
C GLU A 405 -2.82 -4.65 -13.19
N GLU A 406 -3.81 -4.85 -14.07
CA GLU A 406 -3.64 -4.62 -15.51
C GLU A 406 -3.32 -3.14 -15.82
N ILE A 407 -4.03 -2.20 -15.19
CA ILE A 407 -3.73 -0.77 -15.31
C ILE A 407 -2.35 -0.43 -14.77
N ILE A 408 -1.97 -0.98 -13.62
CA ILE A 408 -0.67 -0.73 -12.98
C ILE A 408 0.47 -1.27 -13.87
N ALA A 409 0.30 -2.46 -14.45
CA ALA A 409 1.26 -3.03 -15.40
C ALA A 409 1.44 -2.13 -16.63
N LEU A 410 0.35 -1.66 -17.24
CA LEU A 410 0.39 -0.73 -18.37
C LEU A 410 1.06 0.61 -17.99
N TYR A 411 0.75 1.14 -16.81
CA TYR A 411 1.37 2.37 -16.32
C TYR A 411 2.87 2.20 -16.04
N ASN A 412 3.30 1.03 -15.55
CA ASN A 412 4.71 0.70 -15.45
C ASN A 412 5.40 0.65 -16.82
N GLU A 413 4.73 0.13 -17.87
CA GLU A 413 5.28 0.19 -19.23
C GLU A 413 5.40 1.64 -19.76
N LEU A 414 4.49 2.54 -19.38
CA LEU A 414 4.64 3.97 -19.67
C LEU A 414 5.88 4.54 -18.96
N LYS A 415 6.11 4.17 -17.69
CA LYS A 415 7.30 4.60 -16.92
C LYS A 415 8.61 4.01 -17.46
N ASN A 416 8.54 2.84 -18.07
CA ASN A 416 9.65 2.18 -18.75
C ASN A 416 9.97 2.80 -20.12
N ASP A 417 9.20 3.81 -20.56
CA ASP A 417 9.22 4.37 -21.92
C ASP A 417 8.98 3.30 -23.02
N SER A 418 8.37 2.16 -22.66
CA SER A 418 8.04 1.07 -23.60
C SER A 418 6.79 1.37 -24.42
N ILE A 419 5.86 2.14 -23.85
CA ILE A 419 4.63 2.58 -24.51
C ILE A 419 4.47 4.09 -24.39
N THR A 420 3.70 4.70 -25.30
CA THR A 420 3.38 6.12 -25.25
C THR A 420 2.13 6.39 -24.39
N GLU A 421 1.91 7.66 -24.01
CA GLU A 421 0.66 8.05 -23.35
C GLU A 421 -0.58 7.72 -24.20
N ASP A 422 -0.49 7.83 -25.53
CA ASP A 422 -1.60 7.49 -26.44
C ASP A 422 -1.94 6.00 -26.42
N VAL A 423 -0.92 5.13 -26.38
CA VAL A 423 -1.12 3.68 -26.24
C VAL A 423 -1.76 3.35 -24.90
N LEU A 424 -1.31 3.99 -23.80
CA LEU A 424 -1.96 3.82 -22.50
C LEU A 424 -3.43 4.25 -22.56
N LEU A 425 -3.75 5.39 -23.18
CA LEU A 425 -5.12 5.87 -23.34
C LEU A 425 -6.02 4.90 -24.10
N GLN A 426 -5.50 4.29 -25.17
CA GLN A 426 -6.24 3.29 -25.94
C GLN A 426 -6.56 2.03 -25.12
N ASN A 427 -5.62 1.58 -24.29
CA ASN A 427 -5.87 0.45 -23.38
C ASN A 427 -6.87 0.83 -22.28
N MET A 428 -6.76 2.04 -21.73
CA MET A 428 -7.69 2.54 -20.71
C MET A 428 -9.13 2.61 -21.24
N ASP A 429 -9.36 2.97 -22.51
CA ASP A 429 -10.71 2.96 -23.10
C ASP A 429 -11.39 1.58 -23.06
N ILE A 430 -10.61 0.49 -23.02
CA ILE A 430 -11.11 -0.89 -22.93
C ILE A 430 -11.34 -1.29 -21.46
N LEU A 431 -10.49 -0.81 -20.55
CA LEU A 431 -10.52 -1.19 -19.13
C LEU A 431 -11.53 -0.39 -18.31
N ILE A 432 -11.66 0.90 -18.57
CA ILE A 432 -12.55 1.80 -17.82
C ILE A 432 -13.99 1.28 -17.79
N PRO A 433 -14.64 0.89 -18.91
CA PRO A 433 -16.01 0.38 -18.87
C PRO A 433 -16.18 -0.90 -18.05
N LYS A 434 -15.14 -1.75 -17.96
CA LYS A 434 -15.16 -2.97 -17.15
C LYS A 434 -15.08 -2.62 -15.66
N ILE A 435 -14.22 -1.67 -15.30
CA ILE A 435 -14.08 -1.16 -13.93
C ILE A 435 -15.37 -0.47 -13.50
N ASP A 436 -15.92 0.43 -14.32
CA ASP A 436 -17.19 1.12 -14.04
C ASP A 436 -18.30 0.10 -13.75
N LYS A 437 -18.42 -0.93 -14.59
CA LYS A 437 -19.41 -2.00 -14.39
C LYS A 437 -19.21 -2.75 -13.07
N ALA A 438 -17.97 -3.11 -12.73
CA ALA A 438 -17.68 -3.83 -11.50
C ALA A 438 -17.86 -2.93 -10.25
N TYR A 439 -17.46 -1.66 -10.34
CA TYR A 439 -17.66 -0.66 -9.29
C TYR A 439 -19.15 -0.42 -9.04
N TYR A 440 -19.97 -0.25 -10.08
CA TYR A 440 -21.42 -0.10 -9.90
C TYR A 440 -22.07 -1.35 -9.31
N LYS A 441 -21.58 -2.56 -9.64
CA LYS A 441 -22.02 -3.78 -8.99
C LYS A 441 -21.73 -3.76 -7.48
N GLU A 442 -20.58 -3.26 -7.07
CA GLU A 442 -20.22 -3.11 -5.65
C GLU A 442 -21.22 -2.21 -4.92
N THR A 443 -21.59 -1.08 -5.52
CA THR A 443 -22.49 -0.09 -4.89
C THR A 443 -23.94 -0.57 -4.70
N VAL A 444 -24.33 -1.66 -5.36
CA VAL A 444 -25.67 -2.27 -5.22
C VAL A 444 -25.66 -3.54 -4.38
N ILE A 445 -24.50 -3.92 -3.84
CA ILE A 445 -24.44 -4.93 -2.77
C ILE A 445 -25.17 -4.34 -1.57
N GLY A 446 -26.05 -5.12 -0.94
CA GLY A 446 -26.82 -4.64 0.19
C GLY A 446 -25.94 -4.42 1.44
N ILE A 447 -26.58 -4.02 2.54
CA ILE A 447 -25.89 -3.56 3.74
C ILE A 447 -25.29 -4.75 4.49
N ALA A 448 -24.07 -4.56 4.99
CA ALA A 448 -23.37 -5.57 5.77
C ALA A 448 -23.96 -5.66 7.19
N PRO A 449 -24.13 -6.87 7.75
CA PRO A 449 -24.38 -7.00 9.18
C PRO A 449 -23.16 -6.52 9.98
N ASN A 450 -23.36 -6.16 11.24
CA ASN A 450 -22.35 -5.46 12.06
C ASN A 450 -20.99 -6.16 12.08
N GLU A 451 -20.95 -7.50 12.11
CA GLU A 451 -19.68 -8.24 12.19
C GLU A 451 -18.86 -8.17 10.89
N LEU A 452 -19.49 -7.83 9.77
CA LEU A 452 -18.84 -7.67 8.46
C LEU A 452 -18.68 -6.20 8.05
N HIS A 453 -19.11 -5.24 8.89
CA HIS A 453 -19.14 -3.82 8.54
C HIS A 453 -17.75 -3.27 8.17
N ASN A 454 -16.72 -3.53 9.00
CA ASN A 454 -15.36 -3.07 8.73
C ASN A 454 -14.79 -3.67 7.44
N TRP A 455 -15.04 -4.96 7.22
CA TRP A 455 -14.59 -5.66 6.02
C TRP A 455 -15.25 -5.09 4.76
N GLN A 456 -16.57 -4.88 4.78
CA GLN A 456 -17.29 -4.27 3.66
C GLN A 456 -16.82 -2.84 3.42
N GLN A 457 -16.62 -2.03 4.47
CA GLN A 457 -16.08 -0.68 4.34
C GLN A 457 -14.68 -0.68 3.71
N GLY A 458 -13.83 -1.65 4.08
CA GLY A 458 -12.53 -1.89 3.46
C GLY A 458 -12.65 -2.21 1.97
N CYS A 459 -13.58 -3.10 1.59
CA CYS A 459 -13.88 -3.44 0.20
C CYS A 459 -14.34 -2.21 -0.59
N SER A 460 -15.30 -1.44 -0.07
CA SER A 460 -15.78 -0.21 -0.72
C SER A 460 -14.69 0.84 -0.87
N ALA A 461 -13.82 0.99 0.13
CA ALA A 461 -12.67 1.89 0.05
C ALA A 461 -11.68 1.46 -1.05
N LEU A 462 -11.35 0.17 -1.11
CA LEU A 462 -10.49 -0.38 -2.16
C LEU A 462 -11.14 -0.25 -3.55
N ALA A 463 -12.44 -0.53 -3.67
CA ALA A 463 -13.20 -0.36 -4.91
C ALA A 463 -13.19 1.10 -5.39
N GLY A 464 -13.42 2.05 -4.48
CA GLY A 464 -13.28 3.49 -4.77
C GLY A 464 -11.86 3.87 -5.19
N THR A 465 -10.84 3.32 -4.53
CA THR A 465 -9.44 3.54 -4.90
C THR A 465 -9.12 3.01 -6.30
N ILE A 466 -9.64 1.84 -6.68
CA ILE A 466 -9.47 1.26 -8.02
C ILE A 466 -10.21 2.10 -9.07
N HIS A 467 -11.43 2.53 -8.78
CA HIS A 467 -12.18 3.40 -9.68
C HIS A 467 -11.46 4.75 -9.89
N ASP A 468 -10.79 5.31 -8.89
CA ASP A 468 -9.98 6.53 -9.06
C ASP A 468 -8.81 6.37 -10.07
N LEU A 469 -8.29 5.16 -10.30
CA LEU A 469 -7.27 4.91 -11.34
C LEU A 469 -7.79 5.25 -12.75
N THR A 470 -9.11 5.19 -12.96
CA THR A 470 -9.76 5.50 -14.25
C THR A 470 -9.78 6.99 -14.57
N LEU A 471 -9.42 7.87 -13.63
CA LEU A 471 -9.64 9.32 -13.77
C LEU A 471 -8.50 10.04 -14.49
N PHE A 472 -7.27 9.51 -14.44
CA PHE A 472 -6.08 10.28 -14.83
C PHE A 472 -5.73 10.11 -16.31
N TYR A 473 -5.71 8.88 -16.81
CA TYR A 473 -5.48 8.56 -18.23
C TYR A 473 -6.80 8.19 -18.90
N ASN A 474 -7.67 9.19 -19.04
CA ASN A 474 -9.01 9.05 -19.60
C ASN A 474 -9.27 10.16 -20.60
N LYS A 475 -9.67 9.81 -21.83
CA LYS A 475 -9.89 10.79 -22.92
C LYS A 475 -10.88 11.90 -22.53
N LYS A 476 -11.84 11.62 -21.66
CA LYS A 476 -12.81 12.61 -21.16
C LYS A 476 -12.16 13.71 -20.31
N TYR A 477 -11.12 13.38 -19.55
CA TYR A 477 -10.51 14.27 -18.55
C TYR A 477 -9.06 14.65 -18.88
N ILE A 478 -8.47 14.08 -19.93
CA ILE A 478 -7.04 14.20 -20.26
C ILE A 478 -6.57 15.66 -20.42
N THR A 479 -7.44 16.52 -20.95
CA THR A 479 -7.16 17.95 -21.21
C THR A 479 -7.27 18.81 -19.95
N GLN A 480 -7.85 18.31 -18.86
CA GLN A 480 -8.06 19.05 -17.62
C GLN A 480 -6.83 19.03 -16.70
N ARG A 481 -5.83 18.18 -17.00
CA ARG A 481 -4.65 17.96 -16.16
C ARG A 481 -3.38 18.06 -17.00
N THR A 482 -2.29 18.53 -16.40
CA THR A 482 -0.96 18.43 -17.02
C THR A 482 -0.44 17.00 -16.95
N SER A 483 0.48 16.60 -17.84
CA SER A 483 1.12 15.26 -17.79
C SER A 483 1.76 15.00 -16.41
N LYS A 484 2.44 16.00 -15.83
CA LYS A 484 2.98 15.90 -14.47
C LYS A 484 1.90 15.62 -13.43
N ASN A 485 0.81 16.38 -13.42
CA ASN A 485 -0.27 16.15 -12.45
C ASN A 485 -0.89 14.76 -12.59
N ARG A 486 -1.06 14.25 -13.82
CA ARG A 486 -1.58 12.89 -14.04
C ARG A 486 -0.66 11.83 -13.45
N LYS A 487 0.65 11.94 -13.68
CA LYS A 487 1.66 11.04 -13.11
C LYS A 487 1.65 11.08 -11.59
N ASP A 488 1.66 12.28 -11.01
CA ASP A 488 1.65 12.47 -9.55
C ASP A 488 0.38 11.86 -8.92
N CYS A 489 -0.80 12.12 -9.51
CA CYS A 489 -2.06 11.54 -9.02
C CYS A 489 -2.11 10.02 -9.19
N MET A 490 -1.65 9.49 -10.32
CA MET A 490 -1.60 8.03 -10.56
C MET A 490 -0.71 7.34 -9.53
N GLU A 491 0.49 7.88 -9.26
CA GLU A 491 1.41 7.32 -8.25
C GLU A 491 0.79 7.35 -6.84
N ILE A 492 0.11 8.44 -6.46
CA ILE A 492 -0.58 8.54 -5.16
C ILE A 492 -1.69 7.50 -5.06
N THR A 493 -2.49 7.31 -6.11
CA THR A 493 -3.58 6.34 -6.11
C THR A 493 -3.06 4.89 -6.08
N ILE A 494 -1.96 4.57 -6.77
CA ILE A 494 -1.31 3.25 -6.69
C ILE A 494 -0.78 2.97 -5.27
N GLN A 495 -0.18 3.97 -4.61
CA GLN A 495 0.23 3.82 -3.20
C GLN A 495 -0.96 3.56 -2.28
N ARG A 496 -2.08 4.27 -2.49
CA ARG A 496 -3.31 4.06 -1.73
C ARG A 496 -3.87 2.65 -1.98
N TYR A 497 -3.86 2.19 -3.22
CA TYR A 497 -4.27 0.82 -3.59
C TYR A 497 -3.49 -0.24 -2.82
N TYR A 498 -2.16 -0.13 -2.78
CA TYR A 498 -1.33 -1.05 -2.01
C TYR A 498 -1.58 -0.98 -0.50
N SER A 499 -1.83 0.22 0.04
CA SER A 499 -2.20 0.37 1.45
C SER A 499 -3.58 -0.20 1.77
N ASP A 500 -4.53 -0.09 0.85
CA ASP A 500 -5.88 -0.63 1.04
C ASP A 500 -5.88 -2.16 0.93
N LEU A 501 -5.08 -2.75 0.03
CA LEU A 501 -4.82 -4.20 0.01
C LEU A 501 -4.21 -4.69 1.34
N GLU A 502 -3.25 -3.97 1.92
CA GLU A 502 -2.65 -4.34 3.21
C GLU A 502 -3.69 -4.32 4.35
N LYS A 503 -4.58 -3.33 4.39
CA LYS A 503 -5.69 -3.29 5.37
C LYS A 503 -6.68 -4.43 5.15
N MET A 504 -6.97 -4.77 3.89
CA MET A 504 -7.87 -5.88 3.58
C MET A 504 -7.37 -7.21 4.14
N ILE A 505 -6.06 -7.44 4.19
CA ILE A 505 -5.46 -8.61 4.86
C ILE A 505 -5.83 -8.64 6.34
N GLU A 506 -5.82 -7.49 7.02
CA GLU A 506 -6.20 -7.39 8.44
C GLU A 506 -7.70 -7.70 8.62
N PHE A 507 -8.57 -7.11 7.80
CA PHE A 507 -10.01 -7.35 7.86
C PHE A 507 -10.40 -8.80 7.50
N GLU A 508 -9.72 -9.43 6.53
CA GLU A 508 -9.96 -10.84 6.18
C GLU A 508 -9.59 -11.79 7.33
N LYS A 509 -8.56 -11.46 8.11
CA LYS A 509 -8.20 -12.22 9.30
C LYS A 509 -9.27 -12.09 10.40
N GLU A 510 -9.84 -10.90 10.57
CA GLU A 510 -10.94 -10.69 11.53
C GLU A 510 -12.15 -11.55 11.18
N ILE A 511 -12.61 -11.53 9.92
CA ILE A 511 -13.80 -12.31 9.51
C ILE A 511 -13.56 -13.83 9.53
N SER A 512 -12.33 -14.27 9.29
CA SER A 512 -11.96 -15.70 9.29
C SER A 512 -12.04 -16.32 10.69
N THR A 513 -12.16 -15.52 11.75
CA THR A 513 -12.44 -15.98 13.11
C THR A 513 -13.94 -16.07 13.44
N ILE A 514 -14.79 -15.54 12.55
CA ILE A 514 -16.24 -15.38 12.73
C ILE A 514 -17.02 -16.38 11.85
N ILE A 515 -16.40 -16.82 10.73
CA ILE A 515 -16.87 -17.87 9.81
C ILE A 515 -16.30 -19.21 10.27
#